data_AF-A0A6C0FJL8-F1
#
_entry.id   AF-A0A6C0FJL8-F1
#
_cell.length_a   1.000
_cell.length_b   1.000
_cell.length_c   1.000
_cell.angle_alpha   90.00
_cell.angle_beta   90.00
_cell.angle_gamma   90.00
#
_symmetry.space_group_name_H-M   'P 1'
#
loop_
_entity.id
_entity.type
_entity.pdbx_description
1 polymer ?
#
loop_
_entity_poly.entity_id
_entity_poly.type
_entity_poly.pdbx_seq_one_letter_code
_entity_poly.pdbx_strand_id
1 'polypeptide(L)'
;MDEPDGPVAGLPTFGPDHSKGARMRRVIALLCLVLGTVPLLLGTAAAAVVGPDDRADLRPLAAPAGVRAVVVPHDLVPLSGVTLHVEAHADRGDVLVGAAHPVDVASYVSTTRRFVVLRAGTDGRPAGEVRGRMDDAPGDLTSATFWAADDRGAGTRELDVVLTDDPVAVTAVAAEPGARLDVVVGVEVASAFLVATATAVTGGALVAVGIFLLRRRGPGGVGSDEVSASGRGVVGRSHVAAAAAHVARRSRVTGLASVVAVATAMSVTGCVARPGVAIRPSEPERLAVTDTERDAPDPSPHPYSVAAAAAAAGDPAAWAAVLSGPELEAQQFETRVELARAAQDGTPVDGSTYGLTTLEELNPSFARYPLFHVEVTRKEGDATAPPLLRLSERRDVLDGWHVLAETTVTEGTVLHRGDQDAPHAPQEADLARAQDGLAAVQHYVRTGETGPIAELGALDDVRRDLLLGDLGAVVQSVTVDPWGDRADPFGPGGASRAFAVEGGSVAVLSLDADVTNSSMSADDPLRFVDPAVADLVGQPGWRTALRVRAVVIVAVAVSSSGSVTVLGASAKPVDGA
;
A
#
# COMPACT_ATOMS: atom_id res chain seq x y z
N MET A 1 -63.47 40.67 -91.09
CA MET A 1 -62.20 41.32 -91.45
C MET A 1 -61.13 40.46 -90.80
N ASP A 2 -60.53 39.63 -91.66
CA ASP A 2 -59.33 38.80 -91.55
C ASP A 2 -59.16 37.72 -90.45
N GLU A 3 -59.29 36.48 -90.92
CA GLU A 3 -58.57 35.24 -90.57
C GLU A 3 -57.02 35.40 -90.66
N PRO A 4 -56.13 34.42 -90.33
CA PRO A 4 -56.32 33.05 -89.81
C PRO A 4 -55.21 32.55 -88.80
N ASP A 5 -55.25 31.23 -88.51
CA ASP A 5 -54.15 30.30 -88.18
C ASP A 5 -53.62 30.10 -86.73
N GLY A 6 -53.65 28.83 -86.29
CA GLY A 6 -53.03 28.31 -85.04
C GLY A 6 -51.51 28.02 -85.19
N PRO A 7 -50.90 26.97 -84.58
CA PRO A 7 -51.30 26.11 -83.46
C PRO A 7 -50.12 25.81 -82.45
N VAL A 8 -50.34 24.82 -81.57
CA VAL A 8 -49.36 23.88 -80.94
C VAL A 8 -48.76 24.19 -79.56
N ALA A 9 -48.87 23.17 -78.72
CA ALA A 9 -48.36 22.98 -77.37
C ALA A 9 -46.82 23.04 -77.23
N GLY A 10 -46.35 23.54 -76.09
CA GLY A 10 -44.98 23.39 -75.61
C GLY A 10 -44.97 23.13 -74.10
N LEU A 11 -44.71 21.89 -73.71
CA LEU A 11 -44.38 21.49 -72.33
C LEU A 11 -43.11 22.22 -71.86
N PRO A 12 -43.07 22.81 -70.66
CA PRO A 12 -41.80 23.24 -70.07
C PRO A 12 -41.01 22.00 -69.65
N THR A 13 -39.95 21.70 -70.40
CA THR A 13 -38.90 20.76 -70.00
C THR A 13 -38.21 21.27 -68.74
N PHE A 14 -38.34 20.54 -67.63
CA PHE A 14 -37.46 20.66 -66.47
C PHE A 14 -36.03 20.31 -66.89
N GLY A 15 -35.22 21.32 -67.17
CA GLY A 15 -33.78 21.14 -67.31
C GLY A 15 -33.17 20.76 -65.96
N PRO A 16 -32.31 19.73 -65.87
CA PRO A 16 -31.63 19.39 -64.62
C PRO A 16 -30.71 20.55 -64.23
N ASP A 17 -30.97 21.09 -63.04
CA ASP A 17 -30.23 22.17 -62.42
C ASP A 17 -28.80 21.69 -62.06
N HIS A 18 -27.89 21.70 -63.04
CA HIS A 18 -26.49 21.32 -62.91
C HIS A 18 -25.71 22.13 -61.85
N SER A 19 -26.31 23.20 -61.31
CA SER A 19 -25.73 24.04 -60.25
C SER A 19 -25.78 23.41 -58.86
N LYS A 20 -26.75 22.50 -58.59
CA LYS A 20 -26.90 21.84 -57.27
C LYS A 20 -25.87 20.73 -57.06
N GLY A 21 -25.58 19.94 -58.09
CA GLY A 21 -24.58 18.85 -58.03
C GLY A 21 -23.15 19.35 -57.75
N ALA A 22 -22.78 20.50 -58.33
CA ALA A 22 -21.47 21.11 -58.11
C ALA A 22 -21.31 21.69 -56.69
N ARG A 23 -22.36 22.28 -56.11
CA ARG A 23 -22.34 22.78 -54.72
C ARG A 23 -22.32 21.64 -53.72
N MET A 24 -23.17 20.62 -53.90
CA MET A 24 -23.22 19.46 -53.01
C MET A 24 -21.92 18.67 -53.01
N ARG A 25 -21.29 18.49 -54.17
CA ARG A 25 -19.97 17.84 -54.28
C ARG A 25 -18.86 18.64 -53.60
N ARG A 26 -18.90 19.98 -53.65
CA ARG A 26 -17.95 20.83 -52.90
C ARG A 26 -18.15 20.70 -51.40
N VAL A 27 -19.39 20.68 -50.92
CA VAL A 27 -19.70 20.48 -49.50
C VAL A 27 -19.20 19.11 -49.03
N ILE A 28 -19.47 18.03 -49.78
CA ILE A 28 -18.99 16.69 -49.46
C ILE A 28 -17.45 16.63 -49.47
N ALA A 29 -16.79 17.24 -50.47
CA ALA A 29 -15.33 17.27 -50.52
C ALA A 29 -14.71 18.05 -49.35
N LEU A 30 -15.33 19.16 -48.94
CA LEU A 30 -14.89 19.93 -47.77
C LEU A 30 -15.08 19.13 -46.48
N LEU A 31 -16.21 18.42 -46.38
CA LEU A 31 -16.54 17.56 -45.25
C LEU A 31 -15.54 16.39 -45.15
N CYS A 32 -15.21 15.71 -46.26
CA CYS A 32 -14.17 14.68 -46.32
C CYS A 32 -12.78 15.20 -45.95
N LEU A 33 -12.43 16.42 -46.36
CA LEU A 33 -11.16 17.04 -45.98
C LEU A 33 -11.09 17.32 -44.49
N VAL A 34 -12.12 17.93 -43.91
CA VAL A 34 -12.16 18.24 -42.47
C VAL A 34 -12.19 16.96 -41.63
N LEU A 35 -13.09 16.02 -41.96
CA LEU A 35 -13.21 14.74 -41.26
C LEU A 35 -12.02 13.80 -41.49
N GLY A 36 -11.28 13.94 -42.60
CA GLY A 36 -10.10 13.14 -42.87
C GLY A 36 -8.82 13.71 -42.24
N THR A 37 -8.70 15.05 -42.19
CA THR A 37 -7.48 15.70 -41.68
C THR A 37 -7.31 15.48 -40.18
N VAL A 38 -8.39 15.52 -39.40
CA VAL A 38 -8.35 15.29 -37.95
C VAL A 38 -7.81 13.89 -37.59
N PRO A 39 -8.39 12.77 -38.05
CA PRO A 39 -7.87 11.43 -37.77
C PRO A 39 -6.50 11.18 -38.41
N LEU A 40 -6.20 11.78 -39.57
CA LEU A 40 -4.86 11.70 -40.16
C LEU A 40 -3.81 12.30 -39.20
N LEU A 41 -4.05 13.51 -38.70
CA LEU A 41 -3.13 14.18 -37.79
C LEU A 41 -3.04 13.47 -36.44
N LEU A 42 -4.17 13.10 -35.85
CA LEU A 42 -4.22 12.40 -34.57
C LEU A 42 -3.59 11.01 -34.64
N GLY A 43 -3.90 10.22 -35.68
CA GLY A 43 -3.33 8.89 -35.87
C GLY A 43 -1.82 8.94 -36.11
N THR A 44 -1.34 9.90 -36.92
CA THR A 44 0.10 10.08 -37.16
C THR A 44 0.83 10.53 -35.89
N ALA A 45 0.25 11.46 -35.14
CA ALA A 45 0.83 11.90 -33.87
C ALA A 45 0.85 10.78 -32.83
N ALA A 46 -0.23 10.00 -32.73
CA ALA A 46 -0.32 8.85 -31.85
C ALA A 46 0.70 7.76 -32.21
N ALA A 47 0.85 7.40 -33.49
CA ALA A 47 1.83 6.41 -33.96
C ALA A 47 3.29 6.90 -33.88
N ALA A 48 3.51 8.22 -33.71
CA ALA A 48 4.84 8.76 -33.44
C ALA A 48 5.19 8.73 -31.95
N VAL A 49 4.18 8.68 -31.07
CA VAL A 49 4.35 8.59 -29.60
C VAL A 49 4.38 7.13 -29.16
N VAL A 50 3.43 6.35 -29.67
CA VAL A 50 3.35 4.90 -29.48
C VAL A 50 4.27 4.28 -30.53
N GLY A 51 5.35 3.63 -30.11
CA GLY A 51 6.25 2.92 -31.01
C GLY A 51 5.59 1.69 -31.64
N PRO A 52 6.26 1.01 -32.59
CA PRO A 52 5.77 -0.23 -33.19
C PRO A 52 5.62 -1.40 -32.21
N ASP A 53 6.19 -1.26 -31.02
CA ASP A 53 6.10 -2.12 -29.84
C ASP A 53 4.89 -1.81 -28.94
N ASP A 54 3.96 -0.96 -29.39
CA ASP A 54 2.77 -0.54 -28.63
C ASP A 54 3.08 0.24 -27.34
N ARG A 55 4.32 0.72 -27.18
CA ARG A 55 4.79 1.42 -25.97
C ARG A 55 4.85 2.92 -26.17
N ALA A 56 4.43 3.65 -25.14
CA ALA A 56 4.61 5.09 -25.01
C ALA A 56 5.55 5.39 -23.84
N ASP A 57 6.84 5.54 -24.14
CA ASP A 57 7.86 5.77 -23.13
C ASP A 57 8.03 7.25 -22.79
N LEU A 58 8.21 7.54 -21.51
CA LEU A 58 8.77 8.80 -21.08
C LEU A 58 10.27 8.83 -21.40
N ARG A 59 10.80 10.04 -21.61
CA ARG A 59 12.24 10.20 -21.80
C ARG A 59 12.99 9.75 -20.54
N PRO A 60 14.16 9.10 -20.69
CA PRO A 60 14.96 8.65 -19.56
C PRO A 60 15.20 9.76 -18.54
N LEU A 61 15.00 9.43 -17.26
CA LEU A 61 15.30 10.24 -16.10
C LEU A 61 16.64 9.81 -15.53
N ALA A 62 17.60 10.74 -15.44
CA ALA A 62 18.72 10.59 -14.53
C ALA A 62 18.28 11.05 -13.14
N ALA A 63 18.29 10.17 -12.16
CA ALA A 63 17.93 10.51 -10.79
C ALA A 63 18.81 11.66 -10.27
N PRO A 64 18.24 12.63 -9.52
CA PRO A 64 19.02 13.71 -8.93
C PRO A 64 20.19 13.21 -8.06
N ALA A 65 21.26 13.99 -7.97
CA ALA A 65 22.44 13.62 -7.20
C ALA A 65 22.10 13.24 -5.75
N GLY A 66 22.55 12.05 -5.33
CA GLY A 66 22.32 11.51 -4.00
C GLY A 66 20.94 10.88 -3.77
N VAL A 67 20.10 10.77 -4.81
CA VAL A 67 18.91 9.91 -4.80
C VAL A 67 19.35 8.45 -5.01
N ARG A 68 18.73 7.52 -4.28
CA ARG A 68 18.99 6.07 -4.34
C ARG A 68 17.84 5.28 -4.91
N ALA A 69 16.63 5.79 -4.73
CA ALA A 69 15.41 5.15 -5.17
C ALA A 69 14.58 6.10 -6.04
N VAL A 70 13.97 5.58 -7.09
CA VAL A 70 12.94 6.28 -7.87
C VAL A 70 11.64 5.52 -7.66
N VAL A 71 10.62 6.21 -7.16
CA VAL A 71 9.30 5.64 -6.89
C VAL A 71 8.31 6.14 -7.91
N VAL A 72 7.65 5.19 -8.59
CA VAL A 72 6.49 5.39 -9.45
C VAL A 72 5.24 5.07 -8.62
N PRO A 73 4.45 6.09 -8.21
CA PRO A 73 3.29 5.88 -7.35
C PRO A 73 2.14 5.22 -8.11
N HIS A 74 1.21 4.64 -7.35
CA HIS A 74 0.09 3.86 -7.89
C HIS A 74 -0.92 4.67 -8.69
N ASP A 75 -0.95 5.99 -8.52
CA ASP A 75 -1.88 6.90 -9.17
C ASP A 75 -1.28 7.64 -10.38
N LEU A 76 0.00 7.41 -10.71
CA LEU A 76 0.66 8.08 -11.84
C LEU A 76 -0.05 7.78 -13.17
N VAL A 77 -0.48 6.52 -13.34
CA VAL A 77 -1.20 6.04 -14.53
C VAL A 77 -2.62 5.65 -14.10
N PRO A 78 -3.63 6.53 -14.31
CA PRO A 78 -5.01 6.31 -13.87
C PRO A 78 -5.79 5.39 -14.83
N LEU A 79 -5.14 4.36 -15.37
CA LEU A 79 -5.70 3.41 -16.32
C LEU A 79 -5.62 1.99 -15.76
N SER A 80 -6.59 1.16 -16.13
CA SER A 80 -6.61 -0.28 -15.89
C SER A 80 -6.60 -1.06 -17.20
N GLY A 81 -6.04 -2.27 -17.18
CA GLY A 81 -5.85 -3.12 -18.37
C GLY A 81 -4.72 -2.67 -19.30
N VAL A 82 -3.76 -1.90 -18.79
CA VAL A 82 -2.52 -1.49 -19.49
C VAL A 82 -1.31 -2.05 -18.74
N THR A 83 -0.16 -2.16 -19.41
CA THR A 83 1.08 -2.61 -18.76
C THR A 83 1.98 -1.41 -18.50
N LEU A 84 2.41 -1.22 -17.26
CA LEU A 84 3.44 -0.28 -16.88
C LEU A 84 4.81 -0.94 -17.08
N HIS A 85 5.63 -0.36 -17.94
CA HIS A 85 7.00 -0.79 -18.18
C HIS A 85 7.95 0.11 -17.40
N VAL A 86 8.83 -0.48 -16.58
CA VAL A 86 9.87 0.26 -15.85
C VAL A 86 11.23 -0.37 -16.12
N GLU A 87 12.15 0.42 -16.65
CA GLU A 87 13.54 0.04 -16.85
C GLU A 87 14.42 0.88 -15.93
N ALA A 88 15.41 0.28 -15.29
CA ALA A 88 16.37 0.98 -14.47
C ALA A 88 17.80 0.47 -14.69
N HIS A 89 18.75 1.39 -14.59
CA HIS A 89 20.17 1.11 -14.71
C HIS A 89 20.96 1.95 -13.70
N ALA A 90 21.92 1.32 -13.02
CA ALA A 90 22.90 2.01 -12.19
C ALA A 90 24.29 1.92 -12.84
N ASP A 91 25.03 3.02 -12.76
CA ASP A 91 26.41 3.08 -13.26
C ASP A 91 27.38 2.14 -12.50
N ARG A 92 27.03 1.79 -11.25
CA ARG A 92 27.76 0.86 -10.38
C ARG A 92 26.81 0.09 -9.48
N GLY A 93 27.19 -1.15 -9.15
CA GLY A 93 26.42 -2.03 -8.28
C GLY A 93 25.19 -2.65 -8.94
N ASP A 94 24.46 -3.42 -8.13
CA ASP A 94 23.19 -4.02 -8.55
C ASP A 94 22.04 -3.01 -8.46
N VAL A 95 21.04 -3.23 -9.30
CA VAL A 95 19.75 -2.53 -9.27
C VAL A 95 18.65 -3.52 -8.94
N LEU A 96 17.65 -3.06 -8.20
CA LEU A 96 16.36 -3.73 -8.02
C LEU A 96 15.28 -2.87 -8.66
N VAL A 97 14.44 -3.46 -9.50
CA VAL A 97 13.15 -2.90 -9.89
C VAL A 97 12.08 -3.81 -9.31
N GLY A 98 11.25 -3.28 -8.41
CA GLY A 98 10.25 -4.06 -7.68
C GLY A 98 8.88 -3.40 -7.69
N ALA A 99 7.84 -4.21 -7.83
CA ALA A 99 6.45 -3.83 -7.73
C ALA A 99 5.78 -4.50 -6.53
N ALA A 100 5.10 -3.70 -5.70
CA ALA A 100 4.39 -4.18 -4.52
C ALA A 100 3.24 -3.23 -4.15
N HIS A 101 2.53 -3.55 -3.08
CA HIS A 101 1.51 -2.66 -2.53
C HIS A 101 2.15 -1.31 -2.11
N PRO A 102 1.49 -0.15 -2.31
CA PRO A 102 2.11 1.15 -2.03
C PRO A 102 2.55 1.36 -0.58
N VAL A 103 1.85 0.75 0.38
CA VAL A 103 2.20 0.76 1.81
C VAL A 103 3.56 0.09 2.05
N ASP A 104 3.81 -1.04 1.39
CA ASP A 104 5.04 -1.83 1.52
C ASP A 104 6.22 -1.11 0.86
N VAL A 105 6.00 -0.59 -0.36
CA VAL A 105 7.00 0.24 -1.04
C VAL A 105 7.34 1.47 -0.20
N ALA A 106 6.33 2.16 0.36
CA ALA A 106 6.55 3.35 1.18
C ALA A 106 7.37 3.04 2.43
N SER A 107 7.15 1.89 3.08
CA SER A 107 7.95 1.42 4.22
C SER A 107 9.39 1.12 3.81
N TYR A 108 9.57 0.32 2.75
CA TYR A 108 10.89 -0.10 2.25
C TYR A 108 11.81 1.08 1.93
N VAL A 109 11.27 2.12 1.28
CA VAL A 109 12.05 3.30 0.87
C VAL A 109 11.96 4.46 1.87
N SER A 110 11.39 4.25 3.07
CA SER A 110 11.08 5.30 4.04
C SER A 110 12.32 6.05 4.53
N THR A 111 13.39 5.33 4.83
CA THR A 111 14.70 5.82 5.32
C THR A 111 15.62 6.33 4.21
N THR A 112 15.29 6.00 2.96
CA THR A 112 16.14 6.27 1.79
C THR A 112 15.79 7.60 1.13
N ARG A 113 16.82 8.35 0.68
CA ARG A 113 16.62 9.52 -0.18
C ARG A 113 16.13 9.09 -1.57
N ARG A 114 14.90 9.47 -1.90
CA ARG A 114 14.16 8.97 -3.06
C ARG A 114 13.58 10.08 -3.91
N PHE A 115 13.41 9.84 -5.20
CA PHE A 115 12.67 10.70 -6.12
C PHE A 115 11.31 10.08 -6.40
N VAL A 116 10.23 10.77 -6.02
CA VAL A 116 8.86 10.33 -6.26
C VAL A 116 8.37 10.97 -7.55
N VAL A 117 8.05 10.16 -8.56
CA VAL A 117 7.52 10.61 -9.85
C VAL A 117 6.07 11.05 -9.66
N LEU A 118 5.76 12.31 -9.95
CA LEU A 118 4.39 12.84 -9.78
C LEU A 118 3.66 12.99 -11.11
N ARG A 119 4.40 13.16 -12.22
CA ARG A 119 3.84 13.43 -13.55
C ARG A 119 4.87 13.31 -14.66
N ALA A 120 4.40 13.34 -15.90
CA ALA A 120 5.24 13.66 -17.06
C ALA A 120 5.56 15.17 -17.12
N GLY A 121 6.85 15.51 -17.21
CA GLY A 121 7.38 16.85 -17.41
C GLY A 121 7.09 17.40 -18.81
N THR A 122 7.24 18.71 -18.98
CA THR A 122 6.96 19.37 -20.27
C THR A 122 7.94 19.02 -21.39
N ASP A 123 9.08 18.44 -21.02
CA ASP A 123 10.13 17.92 -21.88
C ASP A 123 9.99 16.41 -22.15
N GLY A 124 8.94 15.78 -21.59
CA GLY A 124 8.68 14.35 -21.71
C GLY A 124 9.42 13.47 -20.71
N ARG A 125 10.22 14.04 -19.79
CA ARG A 125 10.86 13.29 -18.70
C ARG A 125 9.92 13.14 -17.50
N PRO A 126 10.05 12.08 -16.68
CA PRO A 126 9.44 12.04 -15.37
C PRO A 126 9.78 13.30 -14.55
N ALA A 127 8.77 13.91 -13.94
CA ALA A 127 8.90 15.08 -13.08
C ALA A 127 8.26 14.79 -11.73
N GLY A 128 8.89 15.29 -10.67
CA GLY A 128 8.58 14.87 -9.31
C GLY A 128 9.40 15.62 -8.28
N GLU A 129 9.47 15.06 -7.08
CA GLU A 129 10.18 15.67 -5.96
C GLU A 129 11.06 14.67 -5.22
N VAL A 130 12.11 15.18 -4.56
CA VAL A 130 12.99 14.38 -3.73
C VAL A 130 12.47 14.37 -2.29
N ARG A 131 12.26 13.17 -1.73
CA ARG A 131 11.85 12.93 -0.34
C ARG A 131 12.90 12.09 0.38
N GLY A 132 12.79 12.02 1.71
CA GLY A 132 13.68 11.21 2.56
C GLY A 132 14.97 11.92 2.95
N ARG A 133 15.72 11.30 3.86
CA ARG A 133 17.04 11.77 4.33
C ARG A 133 18.15 10.97 3.66
N MET A 134 19.36 11.51 3.66
CA MET A 134 20.49 10.96 2.91
C MET A 134 21.11 9.73 3.58
N ASP A 135 20.73 9.44 4.82
CA ASP A 135 21.64 8.82 5.77
C ASP A 135 21.68 7.29 5.70
N ASP A 136 20.67 6.61 5.16
CA ASP A 136 20.67 5.14 5.10
C ASP A 136 20.38 4.59 3.70
N ALA A 137 21.14 3.55 3.34
CA ALA A 137 20.84 2.72 2.18
C ALA A 137 19.62 1.85 2.51
N PRO A 138 18.75 1.54 1.53
CA PRO A 138 17.83 0.43 1.71
C PRO A 138 18.69 -0.81 2.00
N GLY A 139 18.22 -1.65 2.94
CA GLY A 139 18.93 -2.86 3.33
C GLY A 139 19.28 -3.75 2.13
N ASP A 140 20.05 -4.81 2.39
CA ASP A 140 20.38 -5.84 1.40
C ASP A 140 19.19 -6.09 0.45
N LEU A 141 19.38 -5.84 -0.86
CA LEU A 141 18.29 -5.96 -1.84
C LEU A 141 17.67 -7.37 -1.83
N THR A 142 18.40 -8.37 -1.35
CA THR A 142 17.94 -9.76 -1.26
C THR A 142 17.02 -10.04 -0.06
N SER A 143 17.02 -9.19 0.99
CA SER A 143 16.15 -9.37 2.15
C SER A 143 14.70 -8.93 1.88
N ALA A 144 14.48 -8.11 0.85
CA ALA A 144 13.15 -7.67 0.44
C ALA A 144 12.42 -8.79 -0.34
N THR A 145 11.60 -9.57 0.34
CA THR A 145 10.84 -10.71 -0.23
C THR A 145 9.36 -10.42 -0.45
N PHE A 146 8.89 -9.23 -0.09
CA PHE A 146 7.48 -8.80 -0.17
C PHE A 146 7.04 -8.36 -1.58
N TRP A 147 7.92 -8.44 -2.59
CA TRP A 147 7.60 -8.01 -3.96
C TRP A 147 6.55 -8.93 -4.60
N ALA A 148 5.55 -8.33 -5.23
CA ALA A 148 4.65 -9.08 -6.10
C ALA A 148 5.35 -9.49 -7.41
N ALA A 149 6.26 -8.64 -7.89
CA ALA A 149 7.16 -8.92 -9.01
C ALA A 149 8.43 -8.07 -8.87
N ASP A 150 9.58 -8.63 -9.23
CA ASP A 150 10.84 -7.90 -9.25
C ASP A 150 11.85 -8.45 -10.26
N ASP A 151 12.80 -7.60 -10.65
CA ASP A 151 14.03 -7.97 -11.36
C ASP A 151 15.22 -7.29 -10.68
N ARG A 152 16.27 -8.06 -10.39
CA ARG A 152 17.43 -7.60 -9.62
C ARG A 152 18.75 -8.10 -10.17
N GLY A 153 19.79 -7.26 -10.03
CA GLY A 153 21.18 -7.59 -10.36
C GLY A 153 21.89 -6.48 -11.13
N ALA A 154 23.10 -6.76 -11.60
CA ALA A 154 23.94 -5.79 -12.31
C ALA A 154 23.38 -5.42 -13.70
N GLY A 155 23.69 -4.22 -14.19
CA GLY A 155 23.32 -3.77 -15.53
C GLY A 155 21.93 -3.15 -15.59
N THR A 156 21.25 -3.32 -16.74
CA THR A 156 19.87 -2.86 -16.93
C THR A 156 18.91 -3.91 -16.39
N ARG A 157 17.89 -3.45 -15.66
CA ARG A 157 16.81 -4.26 -15.09
C ARG A 157 15.47 -3.74 -15.55
N GLU A 158 14.55 -4.63 -15.84
CA GLU A 158 13.25 -4.29 -16.41
C GLU A 158 12.12 -5.03 -15.71
N LEU A 159 10.98 -4.35 -15.57
CA LEU A 159 9.78 -4.92 -14.96
C LEU A 159 8.54 -4.45 -15.72
N ASP A 160 7.72 -5.42 -16.12
CA ASP A 160 6.41 -5.20 -16.71
C ASP A 160 5.31 -5.52 -15.68
N VAL A 161 4.47 -4.53 -15.39
CA VAL A 161 3.41 -4.63 -14.38
C VAL A 161 2.06 -4.35 -15.01
N VAL A 162 1.16 -5.34 -15.00
CA VAL A 162 -0.21 -5.14 -15.45
C VAL A 162 -0.97 -4.31 -14.42
N LEU A 163 -1.51 -3.17 -14.85
CA LEU A 163 -2.26 -2.27 -13.98
C LEU A 163 -3.72 -2.73 -13.89
N THR A 164 -4.14 -3.20 -12.73
CA THR A 164 -5.54 -3.53 -12.39
C THR A 164 -6.18 -2.40 -11.58
N ASP A 165 -7.34 -2.66 -10.97
CA ASP A 165 -7.94 -1.75 -9.99
C ASP A 165 -7.22 -1.82 -8.63
N ASP A 166 -6.39 -2.84 -8.39
CA ASP A 166 -5.57 -2.93 -7.18
C ASP A 166 -4.43 -1.90 -7.24
N PRO A 167 -4.15 -1.20 -6.13
CA PRO A 167 -3.08 -0.21 -6.10
C PRO A 167 -1.72 -0.92 -6.10
N VAL A 168 -0.85 -0.57 -7.05
CA VAL A 168 0.52 -1.06 -7.16
C VAL A 168 1.47 0.12 -7.32
N ALA A 169 2.52 0.17 -6.50
CA ALA A 169 3.64 1.10 -6.69
C ALA A 169 4.87 0.34 -7.18
N VAL A 170 5.65 0.99 -8.03
CA VAL A 170 6.92 0.43 -8.54
C VAL A 170 8.07 1.29 -8.04
N THR A 171 9.15 0.65 -7.59
CA THR A 171 10.37 1.35 -7.20
C THR A 171 11.58 0.76 -7.89
N ALA A 172 12.50 1.63 -8.28
CA ALA A 172 13.84 1.27 -8.75
C ALA A 172 14.85 1.73 -7.72
N VAL A 173 15.75 0.84 -7.28
CA VAL A 173 16.70 1.08 -6.19
C VAL A 173 18.10 0.64 -6.59
N ALA A 174 19.09 1.49 -6.37
CA ALA A 174 20.50 1.13 -6.54
C ALA A 174 21.12 0.64 -5.22
N ALA A 175 21.81 -0.52 -5.25
CA ALA A 175 22.49 -1.09 -4.09
C ALA A 175 23.64 -0.22 -3.58
N GLU A 176 24.43 0.33 -4.51
CA GLU A 176 25.65 1.05 -4.16
C GLU A 176 25.40 2.52 -3.77
N PRO A 177 25.91 2.95 -2.61
CA PRO A 177 25.92 4.36 -2.28
C PRO A 177 26.72 5.19 -3.30
N GLY A 178 26.04 6.15 -3.90
CA GLY A 178 26.58 7.16 -4.80
C GLY A 178 26.41 6.79 -6.26
N ALA A 179 25.86 5.61 -6.55
CA ALA A 179 25.56 5.19 -7.91
C ALA A 179 24.53 6.15 -8.53
N ARG A 180 24.75 6.47 -9.80
CA ARG A 180 23.81 7.22 -10.62
C ARG A 180 22.78 6.24 -11.16
N LEU A 181 21.53 6.46 -10.78
CA LEU A 181 20.38 5.68 -11.22
C LEU A 181 19.70 6.38 -12.39
N ASP A 182 19.64 5.74 -13.55
CA ASP A 182 18.86 6.17 -14.70
C ASP A 182 17.60 5.28 -14.81
N VAL A 183 16.42 5.88 -15.01
CA VAL A 183 15.12 5.18 -15.03
C VAL A 183 14.28 5.61 -16.24
N VAL A 184 13.68 4.63 -16.90
CA VAL A 184 12.69 4.80 -17.96
C VAL A 184 11.35 4.29 -17.46
N VAL A 185 10.28 5.04 -17.73
CA VAL A 185 8.92 4.66 -17.37
C VAL A 185 8.08 4.77 -18.63
N GLY A 186 7.42 3.68 -19.01
CA GLY A 186 6.58 3.58 -20.19
C GLY A 186 5.24 2.94 -19.89
N VAL A 187 4.28 3.14 -20.78
CA VAL A 187 2.98 2.46 -20.73
C VAL A 187 2.76 1.75 -22.05
N GLU A 188 2.48 0.46 -21.98
CA GLU A 188 2.09 -0.38 -23.11
C GLU A 188 0.56 -0.47 -23.17
N VAL A 189 0.01 -0.15 -24.34
CA VAL A 189 -1.42 -0.31 -24.63
C VAL A 189 -1.55 -1.23 -25.83
N ALA A 190 -2.04 -2.45 -25.60
CA ALA A 190 -2.12 -3.48 -26.62
C ALA A 190 -2.76 -2.97 -27.93
N SER A 191 -2.08 -3.19 -29.06
CA SER A 191 -2.53 -2.78 -30.41
C SER A 191 -2.66 -1.26 -30.63
N ALA A 192 -2.11 -0.41 -29.76
CA ALA A 192 -2.22 1.04 -29.90
C ALA A 192 -1.55 1.57 -31.18
N PHE A 193 -0.39 1.03 -31.58
CA PHE A 193 0.30 1.42 -32.81
C PHE A 193 -0.50 1.06 -34.05
N LEU A 194 -1.07 -0.15 -34.07
CA LEU A 194 -1.91 -0.62 -35.16
C LEU A 194 -3.14 0.27 -35.31
N VAL A 195 -3.82 0.57 -34.20
CA VAL A 195 -5.00 1.45 -34.19
C VAL A 195 -4.64 2.87 -34.63
N ALA A 196 -3.52 3.42 -34.13
CA ALA A 196 -3.06 4.75 -34.50
C ALA A 196 -2.75 4.83 -36.02
N THR A 197 -2.05 3.82 -36.55
CA THR A 197 -1.71 3.73 -37.97
C THR A 197 -2.96 3.53 -38.84
N ALA A 198 -3.89 2.65 -38.44
CA ALA A 198 -5.16 2.47 -39.14
C ALA A 198 -6.01 3.76 -39.18
N THR A 199 -6.00 4.52 -38.08
CA THR A 199 -6.66 5.83 -38.00
C THR A 199 -6.01 6.83 -38.95
N ALA A 200 -4.66 6.86 -39.01
CA ALA A 200 -3.92 7.71 -39.94
C ALA A 200 -4.21 7.37 -41.40
N VAL A 201 -4.19 6.08 -41.75
CA VAL A 201 -4.48 5.57 -43.11
C VAL A 201 -5.90 5.92 -43.52
N THR A 202 -6.89 5.73 -42.64
CA THR A 202 -8.31 6.04 -42.91
C THR A 202 -8.51 7.55 -43.13
N GLY A 203 -7.89 8.38 -42.29
CA GLY A 203 -7.91 9.84 -42.46
C GLY A 203 -7.25 10.28 -43.77
N GLY A 204 -6.10 9.69 -44.10
CA GLY A 204 -5.40 9.92 -45.36
C GLY A 204 -6.24 9.56 -46.59
N ALA A 205 -6.96 8.43 -46.53
CA ALA A 205 -7.88 8.01 -47.59
C ALA A 205 -9.02 9.03 -47.79
N LEU A 206 -9.63 9.53 -46.72
CA LEU A 206 -10.68 10.56 -46.78
C LEU A 206 -10.17 11.87 -47.38
N VAL A 207 -8.98 12.30 -47.00
CA VAL A 207 -8.32 13.48 -47.57
C VAL A 207 -8.06 13.29 -49.07
N ALA A 208 -7.55 12.11 -49.48
CA ALA A 208 -7.32 11.79 -50.88
C ALA A 208 -8.63 11.80 -51.70
N VAL A 209 -9.73 11.26 -51.16
CA VAL A 209 -11.06 11.30 -51.78
C VAL A 209 -11.56 12.74 -51.91
N GLY A 210 -11.42 13.57 -50.88
CA GLY A 210 -11.78 14.99 -50.92
C GLY A 210 -11.01 15.75 -52.01
N ILE A 211 -9.70 15.55 -52.09
CA ILE A 211 -8.84 16.14 -53.14
C ILE A 211 -9.25 15.65 -54.53
N PHE A 212 -9.51 14.35 -54.70
CA PHE A 212 -9.96 13.78 -55.96
C PHE A 212 -11.30 14.36 -56.42
N LEU A 213 -12.26 14.51 -55.49
CA LEU A 213 -13.54 15.15 -55.75
C LEU A 213 -13.41 16.64 -56.09
N LEU A 214 -12.35 17.34 -55.65
CA LEU A 214 -12.06 18.71 -56.08
C LEU A 214 -11.32 18.76 -57.44
N ARG A 215 -10.50 17.74 -57.76
CA ARG A 215 -9.67 17.67 -58.98
C ARG A 215 -10.42 17.26 -60.24
N ARG A 216 -11.50 16.48 -60.16
CA ARG A 216 -12.36 16.14 -61.31
C ARG A 216 -13.20 17.35 -61.80
N ARG A 217 -12.56 18.46 -62.17
CA ARG A 217 -13.13 19.49 -63.05
C ARG A 217 -13.17 18.90 -64.46
N GLY A 218 -14.34 18.93 -65.10
CA GLY A 218 -14.51 18.42 -66.46
C GLY A 218 -13.62 19.17 -67.47
N PRO A 219 -13.22 18.52 -68.58
CA PRO A 219 -12.56 19.18 -69.68
C PRO A 219 -13.57 20.08 -70.40
N GLY A 220 -13.35 21.38 -70.42
CA GLY A 220 -14.21 22.31 -71.15
C GLY A 220 -13.72 23.74 -71.11
N GLY A 221 -13.16 24.19 -72.24
CA GLY A 221 -12.94 25.61 -72.53
C GLY A 221 -11.50 26.00 -72.85
N VAL A 222 -11.03 25.63 -74.05
CA VAL A 222 -9.98 26.37 -74.75
C VAL A 222 -10.62 27.67 -75.25
N GLY A 223 -10.03 28.81 -74.91
CA GLY A 223 -10.42 30.13 -75.40
C GLY A 223 -9.23 31.07 -75.28
N SER A 224 -8.52 31.20 -76.40
CA SER A 224 -7.53 32.25 -76.66
C SER A 224 -8.17 33.63 -76.56
N ASP A 225 -7.50 34.58 -75.90
CA ASP A 225 -7.09 35.82 -76.55
C ASP A 225 -6.03 36.54 -75.72
N GLU A 226 -5.15 37.18 -76.48
CA GLU A 226 -3.82 37.67 -76.14
C GLU A 226 -3.83 39.21 -76.04
N VAL A 227 -2.71 39.81 -75.58
CA VAL A 227 -2.30 41.24 -75.72
C VAL A 227 -2.85 42.22 -74.65
N SER A 228 -2.06 43.05 -73.94
CA SER A 228 -0.61 43.23 -73.82
C SER A 228 -0.24 44.09 -72.58
N ALA A 229 0.98 43.83 -72.08
CA ALA A 229 2.04 44.75 -71.60
C ALA A 229 1.71 45.84 -70.54
N SER A 230 2.57 46.24 -69.59
CA SER A 230 4.00 46.03 -69.35
C SER A 230 4.33 46.33 -67.88
N GLY A 231 5.42 45.76 -67.37
CA GLY A 231 5.95 46.09 -66.03
C GLY A 231 7.09 45.17 -65.63
N ARG A 232 8.28 45.39 -66.21
CA ARG A 232 9.52 44.70 -65.85
C ARG A 232 9.97 45.10 -64.45
N GLY A 233 10.23 44.10 -63.61
CA GLY A 233 11.04 44.19 -62.40
C GLY A 233 11.62 42.82 -62.08
N VAL A 234 12.87 42.60 -62.45
CA VAL A 234 13.65 41.39 -62.21
C VAL A 234 14.01 41.30 -60.72
N VAL A 235 13.96 40.10 -60.13
CA VAL A 235 14.97 39.46 -59.23
C VAL A 235 14.28 38.38 -58.37
N GLY A 236 14.86 37.17 -58.36
CA GLY A 236 14.86 36.31 -57.17
C GLY A 236 13.91 35.11 -57.13
N ARG A 237 14.31 33.99 -57.75
CA ARG A 237 13.95 32.65 -57.26
C ARG A 237 14.40 32.52 -55.80
N SER A 238 13.47 32.17 -54.90
CA SER A 238 13.61 31.21 -53.78
C SER A 238 12.77 31.62 -52.56
N HIS A 239 11.46 31.32 -52.52
CA HIS A 239 10.70 31.27 -51.24
C HIS A 239 9.39 30.48 -51.41
N VAL A 240 9.48 29.18 -51.71
CA VAL A 240 8.40 28.20 -51.44
C VAL A 240 9.03 26.95 -50.82
N ALA A 241 9.81 27.18 -49.76
CA ALA A 241 10.36 26.14 -48.87
C ALA A 241 10.44 26.64 -47.41
N ALA A 242 9.64 27.67 -47.06
CA ALA A 242 9.68 28.32 -45.76
C ALA A 242 8.29 28.44 -45.07
N ALA A 243 7.26 27.79 -45.60
CA ALA A 243 5.93 27.71 -44.98
C ALA A 243 5.64 26.36 -44.31
N ALA A 244 6.55 25.38 -44.43
CA ALA A 244 6.48 24.09 -43.73
C ALA A 244 7.44 23.99 -42.52
N ALA A 245 8.24 25.03 -42.25
CA ALA A 245 9.26 25.04 -41.19
C ALA A 245 8.96 26.04 -40.05
N HIS A 246 7.74 26.58 -39.96
CA HIS A 246 7.35 27.54 -38.90
C HIS A 246 6.07 27.17 -38.13
N VAL A 247 5.59 25.93 -38.27
CA VAL A 247 4.56 25.34 -37.38
C VAL A 247 5.17 24.31 -36.41
N ALA A 248 6.47 24.01 -36.52
CA ALA A 248 7.18 23.05 -35.65
C ALA A 248 7.69 23.63 -34.31
N ARG A 249 7.18 24.77 -33.84
CA ARG A 249 7.56 25.35 -32.53
C ARG A 249 6.37 26.00 -31.83
N ARG A 250 5.49 25.18 -31.24
CA ARG A 250 4.85 25.41 -29.92
C ARG A 250 3.67 24.45 -29.74
N SER A 251 3.62 23.84 -28.55
CA SER A 251 2.70 22.81 -28.00
C SER A 251 3.33 21.41 -28.07
N ARG A 252 3.98 20.84 -27.05
CA ARG A 252 3.88 20.96 -25.58
C ARG A 252 2.47 20.73 -25.04
N VAL A 253 1.95 19.53 -25.30
CA VAL A 253 0.86 18.93 -24.53
C VAL A 253 1.16 17.42 -24.36
N THR A 254 1.80 17.13 -23.21
CA THR A 254 1.63 15.94 -22.33
C THR A 254 1.57 14.53 -22.93
N GLY A 255 2.58 13.71 -22.61
CA GLY A 255 2.62 12.26 -22.89
C GLY A 255 1.47 11.43 -22.28
N LEU A 256 0.67 12.00 -21.38
CA LEU A 256 -0.57 11.40 -20.85
C LEU A 256 -1.83 11.83 -21.61
N ALA A 257 -1.87 13.03 -22.20
CA ALA A 257 -3.02 13.45 -23.03
C ALA A 257 -3.03 12.75 -24.41
N SER A 258 -1.87 12.29 -24.89
CA SER A 258 -1.80 11.42 -26.07
C SER A 258 -2.44 10.06 -25.83
N VAL A 259 -2.33 9.48 -24.62
CA VAL A 259 -2.98 8.21 -24.27
C VAL A 259 -4.51 8.38 -24.21
N VAL A 260 -4.99 9.51 -23.68
CA VAL A 260 -6.43 9.87 -23.76
C VAL A 260 -6.87 10.10 -25.21
N ALA A 261 -6.04 10.69 -26.06
CA ALA A 261 -6.32 10.86 -27.50
C ALA A 261 -6.36 9.52 -28.25
N VAL A 262 -5.51 8.55 -27.89
CA VAL A 262 -5.55 7.17 -28.41
C VAL A 262 -6.81 6.45 -27.95
N ALA A 263 -7.19 6.56 -26.67
CA ALA A 263 -8.45 6.01 -26.14
C ALA A 263 -9.69 6.65 -26.82
N THR A 264 -9.61 7.94 -27.18
CA THR A 264 -10.65 8.64 -27.93
C THR A 264 -10.70 8.17 -29.39
N ALA A 265 -9.55 7.91 -30.03
CA ALA A 265 -9.48 7.35 -31.39
C ALA A 265 -10.00 5.90 -31.45
N MET A 266 -9.71 5.10 -30.42
CA MET A 266 -10.25 3.73 -30.24
C MET A 266 -11.79 3.70 -30.12
N SER A 267 -12.40 4.81 -29.70
CA SER A 267 -13.86 4.92 -29.60
C SER A 267 -14.58 4.85 -30.96
N VAL A 268 -13.86 5.07 -32.06
CA VAL A 268 -14.44 5.12 -33.41
C VAL A 268 -14.39 3.77 -34.13
N THR A 269 -13.52 2.85 -33.71
CA THR A 269 -13.25 1.58 -34.42
C THR A 269 -13.89 0.34 -33.79
N GLY A 270 -14.39 0.42 -32.54
CA GLY A 270 -15.33 -0.55 -31.95
C GLY A 270 -14.85 -1.99 -31.75
N CYS A 271 -13.61 -2.34 -32.09
CA CYS A 271 -13.15 -3.73 -32.16
C CYS A 271 -11.95 -4.07 -31.24
N VAL A 272 -11.55 -3.20 -30.31
CA VAL A 272 -10.36 -3.44 -29.45
C VAL A 272 -10.73 -3.24 -27.97
N ALA A 273 -10.15 -4.09 -27.11
CA ALA A 273 -10.26 -3.97 -25.65
C ALA A 273 -9.78 -2.59 -25.21
N ARG A 274 -10.65 -1.86 -24.51
CA ARG A 274 -10.42 -0.46 -24.12
C ARG A 274 -9.79 -0.42 -22.73
N PRO A 275 -8.71 0.36 -22.53
CA PRO A 275 -8.24 0.68 -21.18
C PRO A 275 -9.38 1.25 -20.34
N GLY A 276 -9.56 0.69 -19.14
CA GLY A 276 -10.48 1.23 -18.14
C GLY A 276 -9.89 2.48 -17.49
N VAL A 277 -10.73 3.29 -16.86
CA VAL A 277 -10.26 4.28 -15.87
C VAL A 277 -10.20 3.56 -14.54
N ALA A 278 -9.02 3.45 -13.96
CA ALA A 278 -8.86 2.78 -12.68
C ALA A 278 -9.51 3.62 -11.57
N ILE A 279 -10.29 2.97 -10.69
CA ILE A 279 -10.85 3.60 -9.50
C ILE A 279 -9.98 3.18 -8.31
N ARG A 280 -8.85 3.87 -8.12
CA ARG A 280 -7.92 3.62 -7.01
C ARG A 280 -8.14 4.64 -5.89
N PRO A 281 -8.08 4.23 -4.61
CA PRO A 281 -8.12 5.17 -3.50
C PRO A 281 -6.90 6.09 -3.52
N SER A 282 -7.08 7.34 -3.09
CA SER A 282 -5.99 8.31 -2.95
C SER A 282 -4.99 7.91 -1.86
N GLU A 283 -5.49 7.22 -0.83
CA GLU A 283 -4.71 6.67 0.27
C GLU A 283 -4.98 5.15 0.29
N PRO A 284 -4.12 4.34 -0.36
CA PRO A 284 -4.31 2.90 -0.41
C PRO A 284 -4.01 2.29 0.96
N GLU A 285 -4.85 1.35 1.37
CA GLU A 285 -4.69 0.61 2.61
C GLU A 285 -4.39 -0.85 2.32
N ARG A 286 -3.55 -1.44 3.16
CA ARG A 286 -3.14 -2.84 3.07
C ARG A 286 -3.69 -3.61 4.26
N LEU A 287 -4.35 -4.74 4.04
CA LEU A 287 -4.65 -5.69 5.11
C LEU A 287 -3.36 -6.04 5.88
N ALA A 288 -3.45 -6.14 7.20
CA ALA A 288 -2.31 -6.49 8.04
C ALA A 288 -1.71 -7.83 7.57
N VAL A 289 -2.54 -8.87 7.48
CA VAL A 289 -2.22 -10.19 6.91
C VAL A 289 -2.99 -10.39 5.61
N THR A 290 -2.29 -10.64 4.51
CA THR A 290 -2.93 -10.93 3.22
C THR A 290 -3.28 -12.41 3.09
N ASP A 291 -4.24 -12.77 2.22
CA ASP A 291 -4.54 -14.19 1.94
C ASP A 291 -3.32 -14.96 1.46
N THR A 292 -2.41 -14.32 0.72
CA THR A 292 -1.15 -14.94 0.27
C THR A 292 -0.22 -15.23 1.44
N GLU A 293 -0.15 -14.34 2.44
CA GLU A 293 0.62 -14.57 3.66
C GLU A 293 -0.01 -15.67 4.53
N ARG A 294 -1.35 -15.73 4.59
CA ARG A 294 -2.09 -16.75 5.35
C ARG A 294 -1.98 -18.14 4.74
N ASP A 295 -2.00 -18.23 3.41
CA ASP A 295 -1.88 -19.49 2.67
C ASP A 295 -0.42 -19.92 2.47
N ALA A 296 0.54 -19.09 2.85
CA ALA A 296 1.96 -19.42 2.75
C ALA A 296 2.28 -20.61 3.66
N PRO A 297 3.07 -21.59 3.19
CA PRO A 297 3.48 -22.69 4.03
C PRO A 297 4.33 -22.15 5.19
N ASP A 298 4.02 -22.59 6.40
CA ASP A 298 4.82 -22.23 7.57
C ASP A 298 6.28 -22.63 7.36
N PRO A 299 7.23 -21.73 7.70
CA PRO A 299 8.65 -22.08 7.66
C PRO A 299 8.92 -23.29 8.55
N SER A 300 9.72 -24.24 8.04
CA SER A 300 10.14 -25.44 8.77
C SER A 300 11.67 -25.45 8.92
N PRO A 301 12.22 -25.45 10.17
CA PRO A 301 11.50 -25.42 11.44
C PRO A 301 10.82 -24.06 11.71
N HIS A 302 9.71 -24.07 12.46
CA HIS A 302 8.99 -22.85 12.81
C HIS A 302 9.87 -21.93 13.69
N PRO A 303 9.98 -20.61 13.41
CA PRO A 303 10.83 -19.69 14.16
C PRO A 303 10.61 -19.72 15.67
N TYR A 304 9.35 -19.86 16.10
CA TYR A 304 9.01 -19.97 17.52
C TYR A 304 9.64 -21.22 18.16
N SER A 305 9.68 -22.36 17.45
CA SER A 305 10.35 -23.58 17.91
C SER A 305 11.86 -23.43 17.96
N VAL A 306 12.44 -22.69 17.02
CA VAL A 306 13.89 -22.39 17.04
C VAL A 306 14.23 -21.52 18.25
N ALA A 307 13.44 -20.46 18.50
CA ALA A 307 13.61 -19.58 19.65
C ALA A 307 13.44 -20.34 20.97
N ALA A 308 12.38 -21.15 21.11
CA ALA A 308 12.13 -21.97 22.30
C ALA A 308 13.28 -22.97 22.58
N ALA A 309 13.77 -23.66 21.56
CA ALA A 309 14.88 -24.59 21.71
C ALA A 309 16.19 -23.90 22.11
N ALA A 310 16.50 -22.74 21.53
CA ALA A 310 17.68 -21.95 21.91
C ALA A 310 17.56 -21.38 23.33
N ALA A 311 16.38 -20.91 23.71
CA ALA A 311 16.07 -20.44 25.06
C ALA A 311 16.24 -21.56 26.09
N ALA A 312 15.69 -22.74 25.83
CA ALA A 312 15.86 -23.92 26.68
C ALA A 312 17.32 -24.40 26.76
N ALA A 313 18.13 -24.12 25.73
CA ALA A 313 19.57 -24.38 25.72
C ALA A 313 20.40 -23.32 26.47
N GLY A 314 19.77 -22.30 27.07
CA GLY A 314 20.44 -21.29 27.88
C GLY A 314 20.59 -19.92 27.23
N ASP A 315 19.92 -19.64 26.11
CA ASP A 315 19.92 -18.33 25.45
C ASP A 315 18.53 -17.66 25.47
N PRO A 316 18.12 -17.01 26.58
CA PRO A 316 16.86 -16.27 26.63
C PRO A 316 16.73 -15.17 25.56
N ALA A 317 17.84 -14.64 25.05
CA ALA A 317 17.79 -13.57 24.04
C ALA A 317 17.24 -14.07 22.69
N ALA A 318 17.24 -15.38 22.45
CA ALA A 318 16.68 -15.99 21.24
C ALA A 318 15.19 -15.65 21.03
N TRP A 319 14.44 -15.35 22.09
CA TRP A 319 13.04 -14.92 22.00
C TRP A 319 12.84 -13.63 21.20
N ALA A 320 13.85 -12.77 21.11
CA ALA A 320 13.77 -11.51 20.36
C ALA A 320 13.57 -11.71 18.86
N ALA A 321 13.74 -12.93 18.34
CA ALA A 321 13.47 -13.26 16.94
C ALA A 321 11.97 -13.41 16.62
N VAL A 322 11.11 -13.58 17.63
CA VAL A 322 9.65 -13.84 17.44
C VAL A 322 8.75 -13.08 18.41
N LEU A 323 9.30 -12.51 19.48
CA LEU A 323 8.57 -11.70 20.47
C LEU A 323 9.10 -10.27 20.47
N SER A 324 8.26 -9.32 20.87
CA SER A 324 8.66 -7.93 21.07
C SER A 324 7.96 -7.30 22.27
N GLY A 325 8.48 -6.15 22.72
CA GLY A 325 7.84 -5.34 23.76
C GLY A 325 7.64 -6.11 25.09
N PRO A 326 6.46 -6.02 25.71
CA PRO A 326 6.20 -6.58 27.03
C PRO A 326 6.27 -8.11 27.05
N GLU A 327 5.79 -8.79 25.99
CA GLU A 327 5.83 -10.24 25.90
C GLU A 327 7.27 -10.77 25.82
N LEU A 328 8.17 -10.08 25.12
CA LEU A 328 9.59 -10.43 25.08
C LEU A 328 10.24 -10.35 26.46
N GLU A 329 9.97 -9.29 27.22
CA GLU A 329 10.57 -9.11 28.55
C GLU A 329 10.08 -10.17 29.54
N ALA A 330 8.78 -10.46 29.52
CA ALA A 330 8.17 -11.53 30.31
C ALA A 330 8.80 -12.90 29.98
N GLN A 331 8.84 -13.27 28.69
CA GLN A 331 9.33 -14.58 28.29
C GLN A 331 10.84 -14.76 28.57
N GLN A 332 11.64 -13.70 28.41
CA GLN A 332 13.05 -13.71 28.79
C GLN A 332 13.25 -13.90 30.30
N PHE A 333 12.41 -13.28 31.11
CA PHE A 333 12.45 -13.45 32.56
C PHE A 333 12.02 -14.87 32.96
N GLU A 334 10.91 -15.38 32.42
CA GLU A 334 10.45 -16.75 32.68
C GLU A 334 11.50 -17.80 32.29
N THR A 335 12.14 -17.66 31.13
CA THR A 335 13.23 -18.56 30.71
C THR A 335 14.40 -18.53 31.71
N ARG A 336 14.77 -17.34 32.22
CA ARG A 336 15.83 -17.24 33.24
C ARG A 336 15.44 -17.93 34.55
N VAL A 337 14.17 -17.83 34.96
CA VAL A 337 13.64 -18.54 36.11
C VAL A 337 13.74 -20.05 35.91
N GLU A 338 13.33 -20.57 34.76
CA GLU A 338 13.42 -22.01 34.44
C GLU A 338 14.87 -22.51 34.42
N LEU A 339 15.79 -21.76 33.81
CA LEU A 339 17.22 -22.08 33.82
C LEU A 339 17.79 -22.07 35.24
N ALA A 340 17.38 -21.13 36.09
CA ALA A 340 17.80 -21.07 37.48
C ALA A 340 17.25 -22.27 38.29
N ARG A 341 15.98 -22.66 38.09
CA ARG A 341 15.41 -23.87 38.70
C ARG A 341 16.17 -25.12 38.24
N ALA A 342 16.39 -25.27 36.93
CA ALA A 342 17.13 -26.37 36.34
C ALA A 342 18.54 -26.50 36.94
N ALA A 343 19.22 -25.37 37.19
CA ALA A 343 20.53 -25.36 37.84
C ALA A 343 20.47 -25.77 39.33
N GLN A 344 19.34 -25.54 40.02
CA GLN A 344 19.15 -25.88 41.44
C GLN A 344 18.72 -27.32 41.66
N ASP A 345 17.78 -27.84 40.87
CA ASP A 345 17.13 -29.14 41.12
C ASP A 345 17.25 -30.15 39.97
N GLY A 346 17.83 -29.77 38.84
CA GLY A 346 18.01 -30.62 37.67
C GLY A 346 16.75 -30.82 36.82
N THR A 347 15.67 -30.06 37.06
CA THR A 347 14.46 -30.07 36.23
C THR A 347 14.82 -29.66 34.80
N PRO A 348 14.39 -30.39 33.76
CA PRO A 348 14.64 -30.00 32.38
C PRO A 348 13.88 -28.72 32.04
N VAL A 349 14.51 -27.81 31.30
CA VAL A 349 13.85 -26.64 30.71
C VAL A 349 13.04 -27.10 29.51
N ASP A 350 11.77 -26.69 29.43
CA ASP A 350 10.89 -27.09 28.36
C ASP A 350 11.15 -26.25 27.10
N GLY A 351 11.73 -26.86 26.08
CA GLY A 351 11.89 -26.27 24.75
C GLY A 351 10.81 -26.72 23.77
N SER A 352 9.77 -27.42 24.23
CA SER A 352 8.72 -27.94 23.37
C SER A 352 7.77 -26.83 22.92
N THR A 353 7.31 -26.93 21.68
CA THR A 353 6.30 -26.04 21.12
C THR A 353 5.09 -26.84 20.67
N TYR A 354 3.97 -26.15 20.50
CA TYR A 354 2.73 -26.72 20.01
C TYR A 354 2.19 -25.91 18.83
N GLY A 355 1.49 -26.60 17.93
CA GLY A 355 0.73 -25.95 16.88
C GLY A 355 -0.45 -25.18 17.47
N LEU A 356 -0.91 -24.16 16.76
CA LEU A 356 -2.08 -23.37 17.11
C LEU A 356 -3.10 -23.43 15.98
N THR A 357 -4.37 -23.51 16.34
CA THR A 357 -5.50 -23.37 15.41
C THR A 357 -6.19 -22.05 15.72
N THR A 358 -6.30 -21.19 14.71
CA THR A 358 -7.05 -19.92 14.80
C THR A 358 -8.54 -20.20 14.90
N LEU A 359 -9.18 -19.63 15.93
CA LEU A 359 -10.62 -19.69 16.18
C LEU A 359 -11.31 -18.42 15.70
N GLU A 360 -10.69 -17.27 15.96
CA GLU A 360 -11.19 -15.93 15.63
C GLU A 360 -10.00 -15.04 15.25
N GLU A 361 -10.22 -14.05 14.39
CA GLU A 361 -9.18 -13.11 13.95
C GLU A 361 -9.80 -11.71 13.78
N LEU A 362 -9.02 -10.67 14.07
CA LEU A 362 -9.27 -9.31 13.59
C LEU A 362 -8.04 -8.86 12.81
N ASN A 363 -8.24 -8.55 11.53
CA ASN A 363 -7.20 -8.25 10.56
C ASN A 363 -7.48 -6.92 9.82
N PRO A 364 -7.17 -5.76 10.43
CA PRO A 364 -7.49 -4.46 9.84
C PRO A 364 -6.60 -4.12 8.64
N SER A 365 -7.06 -3.21 7.78
CA SER A 365 -6.17 -2.55 6.81
C SER A 365 -5.56 -1.25 7.32
N PHE A 366 -4.34 -0.96 6.85
CA PHE A 366 -3.56 0.19 7.27
C PHE A 366 -2.96 0.91 6.06
N ALA A 367 -2.93 2.25 6.14
CA ALA A 367 -2.23 3.09 5.15
C ALA A 367 -0.71 3.16 5.39
N ARG A 368 -0.22 2.65 6.53
CA ARG A 368 1.19 2.71 6.95
C ARG A 368 1.50 1.68 8.02
N TYR A 369 2.78 1.35 8.14
CA TYR A 369 3.32 0.59 9.27
C TYR A 369 3.33 1.40 10.58
N PRO A 370 3.30 0.75 11.77
CA PRO A 370 3.26 -0.70 11.97
C PRO A 370 1.90 -1.31 11.57
N LEU A 371 1.95 -2.56 11.10
CA LEU A 371 0.75 -3.39 10.88
C LEU A 371 0.55 -4.28 12.10
N PHE A 372 -0.70 -4.50 12.50
CA PHE A 372 -1.01 -5.40 13.61
C PHE A 372 -2.34 -6.11 13.40
N HIS A 373 -2.43 -7.33 13.91
CA HIS A 373 -3.64 -8.15 13.93
C HIS A 373 -3.73 -8.88 15.27
N VAL A 374 -4.92 -9.35 15.62
CA VAL A 374 -5.13 -10.14 16.83
C VAL A 374 -5.91 -11.40 16.49
N GLU A 375 -5.51 -12.50 17.10
CA GLU A 375 -6.11 -13.81 16.90
C GLU A 375 -6.51 -14.40 18.24
N VAL A 376 -7.64 -15.13 18.28
CA VAL A 376 -7.90 -16.11 19.32
C VAL A 376 -7.53 -17.46 18.75
N THR A 377 -6.63 -18.15 19.42
CA THR A 377 -6.09 -19.44 19.00
C THR A 377 -6.31 -20.50 20.07
N ARG A 378 -6.19 -21.77 19.68
CA ARG A 378 -6.16 -22.90 20.61
C ARG A 378 -5.05 -23.86 20.23
N LYS A 379 -4.46 -24.50 21.22
CA LYS A 379 -3.51 -25.60 20.99
C LYS A 379 -4.10 -26.66 20.07
N GLU A 380 -3.41 -26.93 18.97
CA GLU A 380 -3.83 -27.90 17.97
C GLU A 380 -3.93 -29.30 18.61
N GLY A 381 -5.03 -30.00 18.32
CA GLY A 381 -5.29 -31.34 18.85
C GLY A 381 -5.70 -31.41 20.33
N ASP A 382 -5.82 -30.29 21.02
CA ASP A 382 -6.27 -30.24 22.42
C ASP A 382 -7.49 -29.32 22.59
N ALA A 383 -8.69 -29.91 22.50
CA ALA A 383 -9.95 -29.20 22.67
C ALA A 383 -10.20 -28.72 24.12
N THR A 384 -9.39 -29.15 25.08
CA THR A 384 -9.52 -28.75 26.49
C THR A 384 -8.57 -27.62 26.89
N ALA A 385 -7.60 -27.31 26.03
CA ALA A 385 -6.71 -26.17 26.23
C ALA A 385 -7.54 -24.87 26.18
N PRO A 386 -7.33 -23.96 27.15
CA PRO A 386 -8.03 -22.69 27.17
C PRO A 386 -7.62 -21.86 25.93
N PRO A 387 -8.54 -21.09 25.32
CA PRO A 387 -8.20 -20.25 24.19
C PRO A 387 -7.24 -19.13 24.59
N LEU A 388 -6.40 -18.75 23.64
CA LEU A 388 -5.31 -17.81 23.80
C LEU A 388 -5.50 -16.65 22.82
N LEU A 389 -5.59 -15.43 23.34
CA LEU A 389 -5.53 -14.24 22.51
C LEU A 389 -4.07 -13.84 22.30
N ARG A 390 -3.70 -13.64 21.03
CA ARG A 390 -2.35 -13.26 20.60
C ARG A 390 -2.41 -12.01 19.74
N LEU A 391 -1.73 -10.96 20.17
CA LEU A 391 -1.52 -9.73 19.42
C LEU A 391 -0.16 -9.80 18.72
N SER A 392 -0.16 -9.69 17.40
CA SER A 392 1.05 -9.70 16.59
C SER A 392 1.23 -8.37 15.87
N GLU A 393 2.47 -7.90 15.80
CA GLU A 393 2.85 -6.66 15.13
C GLU A 393 4.02 -6.89 14.16
N ARG A 394 3.96 -6.18 13.04
CA ARG A 394 5.06 -6.03 12.10
C ARG A 394 5.36 -4.54 11.95
N ARG A 395 6.57 -4.11 12.33
CA ARG A 395 6.94 -2.68 12.43
C ARG A 395 7.41 -2.06 11.12
N ASP A 396 8.01 -2.86 10.26
CA ASP A 396 8.40 -2.48 8.91
C ASP A 396 8.17 -3.65 7.94
N VAL A 397 8.15 -3.37 6.65
CA VAL A 397 7.99 -4.39 5.61
C VAL A 397 9.09 -5.45 5.61
N LEU A 398 10.30 -5.11 6.07
CA LEU A 398 11.40 -6.06 6.19
C LEU A 398 11.39 -6.86 7.50
N ASP A 399 10.54 -6.49 8.46
CA ASP A 399 10.43 -7.19 9.73
C ASP A 399 9.49 -8.40 9.63
N GLY A 400 9.81 -9.44 10.40
CA GLY A 400 8.88 -10.54 10.66
C GLY A 400 7.73 -10.11 11.57
N TRP A 401 6.69 -10.94 11.65
CA TRP A 401 5.66 -10.81 12.68
C TRP A 401 6.24 -11.15 14.04
N HIS A 402 6.06 -10.26 15.01
CA HIS A 402 6.44 -10.49 16.40
C HIS A 402 5.20 -10.46 17.28
N VAL A 403 5.12 -11.40 18.21
CA VAL A 403 4.07 -11.38 19.25
C VAL A 403 4.41 -10.26 20.23
N LEU A 404 3.48 -9.31 20.37
CA LEU A 404 3.62 -8.15 21.24
C LEU A 404 2.98 -8.40 22.61
N ALA A 405 1.87 -9.14 22.63
CA ALA A 405 1.12 -9.45 23.84
C ALA A 405 0.33 -10.75 23.69
N GLU A 406 0.21 -11.49 24.78
CA GLU A 406 -0.51 -12.75 24.82
C GLU A 406 -1.26 -12.91 26.16
N THR A 407 -2.51 -13.40 26.11
CA THR A 407 -3.29 -13.67 27.32
C THR A 407 -4.34 -14.76 27.09
N THR A 408 -4.68 -15.51 28.14
CA THR A 408 -5.77 -16.48 28.08
C THR A 408 -7.12 -15.77 28.10
N VAL A 409 -8.05 -16.22 27.26
CA VAL A 409 -9.42 -15.68 27.19
C VAL A 409 -10.45 -16.74 27.54
N THR A 410 -11.68 -16.30 27.80
CA THR A 410 -12.78 -17.20 28.14
C THR A 410 -13.18 -18.05 26.92
N GLU A 411 -13.60 -19.30 27.16
CA GLU A 411 -14.14 -20.16 26.11
C GLU A 411 -15.31 -19.49 25.38
N GLY A 412 -15.31 -19.53 24.04
CA GLY A 412 -16.32 -18.86 23.22
C GLY A 412 -16.16 -17.34 23.11
N THR A 413 -15.01 -16.78 23.49
CA THR A 413 -14.70 -15.37 23.21
C THR A 413 -14.79 -15.09 21.71
N VAL A 414 -15.60 -14.11 21.34
CA VAL A 414 -15.75 -13.64 19.96
C VAL A 414 -15.22 -12.21 19.88
N LEU A 415 -14.37 -11.94 18.89
CA LEU A 415 -13.76 -10.63 18.71
C LEU A 415 -14.67 -9.67 17.94
N HIS A 416 -15.48 -10.17 17.01
CA HIS A 416 -16.47 -9.41 16.25
C HIS A 416 -17.90 -9.78 16.65
N ARG A 417 -18.85 -8.86 16.48
CA ARG A 417 -20.27 -9.21 16.37
C ARG A 417 -20.68 -8.94 14.93
N GLY A 418 -20.98 -9.96 14.13
CA GLY A 418 -21.40 -9.81 12.73
C GLY A 418 -20.38 -10.29 11.69
N ASP A 419 -20.71 -10.10 10.40
CA ASP A 419 -20.01 -10.71 9.25
C ASP A 419 -18.80 -9.90 8.72
N GLN A 420 -18.36 -8.83 9.39
CA GLN A 420 -17.23 -8.02 8.90
C GLN A 420 -16.15 -7.82 9.97
N ASP A 421 -14.97 -8.36 9.68
CA ASP A 421 -13.70 -7.91 10.25
C ASP A 421 -13.57 -6.39 10.08
N ALA A 422 -12.90 -5.72 11.02
CA ALA A 422 -12.61 -4.29 10.92
C ALA A 422 -11.92 -4.04 9.57
N PRO A 423 -12.55 -3.39 8.59
CA PRO A 423 -11.93 -3.27 7.27
C PRO A 423 -10.72 -2.34 7.32
N HIS A 424 -10.62 -1.46 8.32
CA HIS A 424 -9.64 -0.38 8.41
C HIS A 424 -9.10 -0.22 9.85
N ALA A 425 -7.96 0.44 9.96
CA ALA A 425 -7.34 0.83 11.23
C ALA A 425 -8.31 1.62 12.14
N PRO A 426 -8.15 1.53 13.48
CA PRO A 426 -9.03 2.22 14.42
C PRO A 426 -9.06 3.74 14.17
N GLN A 427 -10.24 4.33 14.23
CA GLN A 427 -10.43 5.78 14.09
C GLN A 427 -10.31 6.48 15.45
N GLU A 428 -10.32 7.82 15.45
CA GLU A 428 -10.21 8.63 16.67
C GLU A 428 -11.25 8.24 17.74
N ALA A 429 -12.48 7.93 17.33
CA ALA A 429 -13.53 7.50 18.25
C ALA A 429 -13.27 6.10 18.85
N ASP A 430 -12.63 5.19 18.11
CA ASP A 430 -12.23 3.88 18.61
C ASP A 430 -11.08 4.00 19.60
N LEU A 431 -10.09 4.84 19.27
CA LEU A 431 -8.95 5.13 20.15
C LEU A 431 -9.42 5.78 21.45
N ALA A 432 -10.37 6.72 21.39
CA ALA A 432 -10.95 7.33 22.60
C ALA A 432 -11.63 6.28 23.49
N ARG A 433 -12.43 5.36 22.91
CA ARG A 433 -13.04 4.26 23.66
C ARG A 433 -12.00 3.32 24.27
N ALA A 434 -10.97 2.96 23.50
CA ALA A 434 -9.89 2.11 24.00
C ALA A 434 -9.12 2.80 25.15
N GLN A 435 -8.93 4.12 25.07
CA GLN A 435 -8.34 4.93 26.14
C GLN A 435 -9.20 4.96 27.41
N ASP A 436 -10.53 5.06 27.26
CA ASP A 436 -11.45 4.95 28.40
C ASP A 436 -11.38 3.55 29.05
N GLY A 437 -11.30 2.49 28.23
CA GLY A 437 -11.09 1.12 28.69
C GLY A 437 -9.76 0.95 29.45
N LEU A 438 -8.68 1.51 28.91
CA LEU A 438 -7.37 1.55 29.57
C LEU A 438 -7.44 2.23 30.93
N ALA A 439 -8.05 3.42 31.00
CA ALA A 439 -8.19 4.17 32.25
C ALA A 439 -9.03 3.39 33.28
N ALA A 440 -10.08 2.69 32.84
CA ALA A 440 -10.91 1.86 33.71
C ALA A 440 -10.13 0.69 34.30
N VAL A 441 -9.36 -0.03 33.48
CA VAL A 441 -8.50 -1.15 33.93
C VAL A 441 -7.44 -0.64 34.90
N GLN A 442 -6.73 0.45 34.58
CA GLN A 442 -5.73 1.04 35.48
C GLN A 442 -6.35 1.49 36.82
N HIS A 443 -7.56 2.04 36.80
CA HIS A 443 -8.29 2.41 38.02
C HIS A 443 -8.60 1.17 38.85
N TYR A 444 -9.21 0.15 38.25
CA TYR A 444 -9.60 -1.08 38.94
C TYR A 444 -8.39 -1.81 39.55
N VAL A 445 -7.28 -1.98 38.82
CA VAL A 445 -6.09 -2.65 39.37
C VAL A 445 -5.55 -1.88 40.59
N ARG A 446 -5.56 -0.54 40.56
CA ARG A 446 -5.07 0.29 41.68
C ARG A 446 -6.02 0.33 42.88
N THR A 447 -7.33 0.44 42.65
CA THR A 447 -8.30 0.76 43.72
C THR A 447 -9.21 -0.40 44.09
N GLY A 448 -9.44 -1.34 43.17
CA GLY A 448 -10.47 -2.38 43.27
C GLY A 448 -11.88 -1.89 42.93
N GLU A 449 -12.07 -0.61 42.58
CA GLU A 449 -13.35 -0.07 42.17
C GLU A 449 -13.60 -0.38 40.69
N THR A 450 -14.73 -1.03 40.38
CA THR A 450 -15.03 -1.51 39.03
C THR A 450 -15.34 -0.39 38.04
N GLY A 451 -15.89 0.73 38.50
CA GLY A 451 -16.25 1.87 37.64
C GLY A 451 -17.12 1.43 36.45
N PRO A 452 -16.68 1.64 35.18
CA PRO A 452 -17.42 1.25 33.98
C PRO A 452 -17.24 -0.23 33.57
N ILE A 453 -16.42 -1.00 34.29
CA ILE A 453 -16.21 -2.43 34.01
C ILE A 453 -17.43 -3.21 34.49
N ALA A 454 -18.18 -3.76 33.53
CA ALA A 454 -19.36 -4.58 33.80
C ALA A 454 -18.98 -6.03 34.15
N GLU A 455 -17.94 -6.55 33.51
CA GLU A 455 -17.48 -7.93 33.68
C GLU A 455 -15.96 -7.94 33.87
N LEU A 456 -15.51 -8.38 35.05
CA LEU A 456 -14.09 -8.39 35.44
C LEU A 456 -13.30 -9.55 34.84
N GLY A 457 -13.95 -10.70 34.60
CA GLY A 457 -13.26 -11.91 34.14
C GLY A 457 -12.03 -12.24 34.98
N ALA A 458 -10.95 -12.65 34.32
CA ALA A 458 -9.65 -12.97 34.94
C ALA A 458 -8.92 -11.76 35.54
N LEU A 459 -9.39 -10.52 35.34
CA LEU A 459 -8.72 -9.33 35.87
C LEU A 459 -8.78 -9.27 37.41
N ASP A 460 -9.82 -9.85 38.01
CA ASP A 460 -9.93 -9.94 39.47
C ASP A 460 -8.87 -10.87 40.07
N ASP A 461 -8.61 -12.02 39.42
CA ASP A 461 -7.54 -12.93 39.81
C ASP A 461 -6.16 -12.26 39.66
N VAL A 462 -5.92 -11.61 38.50
CA VAL A 462 -4.68 -10.84 38.25
C VAL A 462 -4.43 -9.81 39.35
N ARG A 463 -5.46 -9.04 39.72
CA ARG A 463 -5.33 -8.04 40.79
C ARG A 463 -5.04 -8.72 42.14
N ARG A 464 -5.72 -9.81 42.47
CA ARG A 464 -5.49 -10.54 43.73
C ARG A 464 -4.04 -11.05 43.82
N ASP A 465 -3.52 -11.62 42.74
CA ASP A 465 -2.15 -12.14 42.66
C ASP A 465 -1.10 -11.03 42.80
N LEU A 466 -1.30 -9.88 42.14
CA LEU A 466 -0.38 -8.73 42.23
C LEU A 466 -0.32 -8.12 43.63
N LEU A 467 -1.47 -8.03 44.31
CA LEU A 467 -1.58 -7.35 45.60
C LEU A 467 -1.36 -8.28 46.80
N LEU A 468 -1.18 -9.58 46.56
CA LEU A 468 -1.00 -10.61 47.61
C LEU A 468 -2.08 -10.52 48.71
N GLY A 469 -3.29 -10.11 48.35
CA GLY A 469 -4.34 -9.72 49.31
C GLY A 469 -4.77 -10.87 50.22
N ASP A 470 -4.78 -12.10 49.69
CA ASP A 470 -5.15 -13.31 50.43
C ASP A 470 -4.05 -13.78 51.40
N LEU A 471 -2.86 -13.18 51.35
CA LEU A 471 -1.69 -13.53 52.17
C LEU A 471 -1.48 -12.59 53.36
N GLY A 472 -2.48 -11.79 53.73
CA GLY A 472 -2.34 -10.84 54.84
C GLY A 472 -1.34 -9.72 54.57
N ALA A 473 -1.15 -9.37 53.29
CA ALA A 473 -0.35 -8.24 52.87
C ALA A 473 -1.18 -6.94 52.81
N VAL A 474 -0.50 -5.81 53.04
CA VAL A 474 -1.01 -4.45 52.82
C VAL A 474 -0.24 -3.84 51.66
N VAL A 475 -0.97 -3.30 50.69
CA VAL A 475 -0.39 -2.57 49.56
C VAL A 475 0.15 -1.23 50.05
N GLN A 476 1.46 -1.02 49.97
CA GLN A 476 2.12 0.25 50.30
C GLN A 476 2.09 1.21 49.12
N SER A 477 2.34 0.69 47.92
CA SER A 477 2.28 1.44 46.67
C SER A 477 1.87 0.53 45.54
N VAL A 478 1.10 1.08 44.61
CA VAL A 478 0.72 0.41 43.36
C VAL A 478 0.79 1.45 42.24
N THR A 479 1.63 1.18 41.25
CA THR A 479 1.68 1.94 40.00
C THR A 479 1.34 0.99 38.86
N VAL A 480 0.45 1.45 37.98
CA VAL A 480 0.00 0.69 36.81
C VAL A 480 -0.04 1.67 35.66
N ASP A 481 0.99 1.64 34.83
CA ASP A 481 1.19 2.55 33.72
C ASP A 481 1.14 1.80 32.39
N PRO A 482 0.81 2.44 31.26
CA PRO A 482 0.91 1.79 29.97
C PRO A 482 2.36 1.45 29.65
N TRP A 483 2.58 0.30 29.03
CA TRP A 483 3.90 -0.12 28.57
C TRP A 483 4.32 0.69 27.33
N GLY A 484 5.56 1.18 27.31
CA GLY A 484 6.10 2.00 26.22
C GLY A 484 5.76 3.49 26.38
N ASP A 485 5.31 4.12 25.31
CA ASP A 485 4.90 5.53 25.33
C ASP A 485 3.61 5.73 26.15
N ARG A 486 3.75 6.40 27.30
CA ARG A 486 2.63 6.67 28.22
C ARG A 486 1.71 7.79 27.72
N ALA A 487 2.22 8.69 26.88
CA ALA A 487 1.43 9.79 26.33
C ALA A 487 0.59 9.34 25.14
N ASP A 488 1.07 8.34 24.40
CA ASP A 488 0.36 7.71 23.30
C ASP A 488 0.46 6.16 23.36
N PRO A 489 -0.30 5.51 24.27
CA PRO A 489 -0.22 4.06 24.48
C PRO A 489 -0.61 3.21 23.26
N PHE A 490 -1.38 3.79 22.34
CA PHE A 490 -1.87 3.14 21.13
C PHE A 490 -1.08 3.51 19.87
N GLY A 491 -0.16 4.47 19.99
CA GLY A 491 0.72 4.87 18.90
C GLY A 491 1.90 3.92 18.66
N PRO A 492 2.77 4.25 17.70
CA PRO A 492 3.92 3.41 17.34
C PRO A 492 4.92 3.15 18.47
N GLY A 493 4.99 4.06 19.46
CA GLY A 493 5.85 3.91 20.64
C GLY A 493 5.18 3.20 21.83
N GLY A 494 3.86 3.03 21.80
CA GLY A 494 3.10 2.31 22.82
C GLY A 494 2.98 0.82 22.48
N ALA A 495 2.62 0.00 23.47
CA ALA A 495 2.42 -1.44 23.30
C ALA A 495 0.96 -1.91 23.40
N SER A 496 -0.01 -0.99 23.46
CA SER A 496 -1.43 -1.32 23.41
C SER A 496 -1.97 -1.15 21.99
N ARG A 497 -2.93 -1.98 21.57
CA ARG A 497 -3.55 -1.87 20.24
C ARG A 497 -5.06 -1.90 20.35
N ALA A 498 -5.72 -1.14 19.48
CA ALA A 498 -7.16 -1.01 19.42
C ALA A 498 -7.68 -1.47 18.05
N PHE A 499 -8.89 -2.00 18.05
CA PHE A 499 -9.56 -2.56 16.89
C PHE A 499 -11.00 -2.03 16.86
N ALA A 500 -11.42 -1.52 15.72
CA ALA A 500 -12.82 -1.11 15.51
C ALA A 500 -13.69 -2.37 15.32
N VAL A 501 -14.81 -2.49 16.02
CA VAL A 501 -15.74 -3.61 15.85
C VAL A 501 -17.18 -3.12 15.86
N GLU A 502 -18.12 -3.93 15.37
CA GLU A 502 -19.53 -3.55 15.40
C GLU A 502 -19.99 -3.27 16.84
N GLY A 503 -20.53 -2.08 17.07
CA GLY A 503 -21.07 -1.68 18.37
C GLY A 503 -20.04 -1.28 19.42
N GLY A 504 -18.75 -1.13 19.08
CA GLY A 504 -17.72 -0.73 20.04
C GLY A 504 -16.29 -0.78 19.51
N SER A 505 -15.36 -1.12 20.38
CA SER A 505 -13.95 -1.35 20.08
C SER A 505 -13.40 -2.50 20.92
N VAL A 506 -12.48 -3.28 20.39
CA VAL A 506 -11.68 -4.24 21.17
C VAL A 506 -10.31 -3.63 21.37
N ALA A 507 -9.73 -3.76 22.56
CA ALA A 507 -8.40 -3.30 22.86
C ALA A 507 -7.60 -4.38 23.60
N VAL A 508 -6.33 -4.53 23.20
CA VAL A 508 -5.35 -5.32 23.92
C VAL A 508 -4.42 -4.33 24.61
N LEU A 509 -4.51 -4.32 25.94
CA LEU A 509 -3.84 -3.36 26.81
C LEU A 509 -2.59 -4.01 27.38
N SER A 510 -1.47 -3.33 27.25
CA SER A 510 -0.19 -3.74 27.82
C SER A 510 0.23 -2.75 28.89
N LEU A 511 0.38 -3.22 30.12
CA LEU A 511 0.64 -2.40 31.30
C LEU A 511 1.91 -2.86 32.03
N ASP A 512 2.66 -1.90 32.57
CA ASP A 512 3.71 -2.12 33.56
C ASP A 512 3.11 -1.92 34.95
N ALA A 513 3.10 -2.98 35.77
CA ALA A 513 2.64 -2.95 37.15
C ALA A 513 3.83 -3.09 38.11
N ASP A 514 3.94 -2.15 39.05
CA ASP A 514 4.92 -2.18 40.13
C ASP A 514 4.19 -1.98 41.46
N VAL A 515 4.24 -3.04 42.29
CA VAL A 515 3.49 -3.14 43.54
C VAL A 515 4.46 -3.40 44.68
N THR A 516 4.40 -2.59 45.72
CA THR A 516 5.08 -2.90 46.99
C THR A 516 4.05 -3.34 48.00
N ASN A 517 4.16 -4.60 48.42
CA ASN A 517 3.31 -5.24 49.41
C ASN A 517 4.10 -5.40 50.72
N SER A 518 3.50 -5.07 51.86
CA SER A 518 4.10 -5.30 53.19
C SER A 518 3.26 -6.22 54.04
N SER A 519 3.89 -7.01 54.89
CA SER A 519 3.15 -7.83 55.84
C SER A 519 2.38 -6.95 56.85
N MET A 520 1.18 -7.39 57.24
CA MET A 520 0.42 -6.83 58.36
C MET A 520 1.08 -7.07 59.72
N SER A 521 1.96 -8.07 59.85
CA SER A 521 2.59 -8.47 61.11
C SER A 521 4.05 -8.91 60.93
N ALA A 522 4.91 -8.61 61.91
CA ALA A 522 6.27 -9.13 61.92
C ALA A 522 6.33 -10.67 62.04
N ASP A 523 5.25 -11.28 62.54
CA ASP A 523 5.13 -12.74 62.73
C ASP A 523 4.71 -13.48 61.46
N ASP A 524 4.19 -12.78 60.45
CA ASP A 524 3.73 -13.34 59.18
C ASP A 524 4.49 -12.71 57.99
N PRO A 525 5.82 -12.88 57.88
CA PRO A 525 6.59 -12.27 56.80
C PRO A 525 6.17 -12.83 55.43
N LEU A 526 6.46 -12.07 54.38
CA LEU A 526 6.18 -12.43 53.00
C LEU A 526 7.42 -13.03 52.32
N ARG A 527 7.23 -13.90 51.33
CA ARG A 527 8.30 -14.37 50.43
C ARG A 527 7.74 -14.76 49.07
N PHE A 528 8.57 -14.74 48.04
CA PHE A 528 8.24 -15.44 46.80
C PHE A 528 8.22 -16.95 47.06
N VAL A 529 7.20 -17.63 46.53
CA VAL A 529 7.04 -19.08 46.67
C VAL A 529 8.15 -19.82 45.92
N ASP A 530 8.51 -19.31 44.74
CA ASP A 530 9.62 -19.83 43.95
C ASP A 530 10.95 -19.17 44.35
N PRO A 531 11.92 -19.94 44.88
CA PRO A 531 13.24 -19.42 45.22
C PRO A 531 14.00 -18.85 44.02
N ALA A 532 13.83 -19.41 42.82
CA ALA A 532 14.52 -18.93 41.61
C ALA A 532 14.06 -17.52 41.24
N VAL A 533 12.76 -17.25 41.30
CA VAL A 533 12.21 -15.89 41.17
C VAL A 533 12.79 -14.99 42.25
N ALA A 534 12.76 -15.42 43.52
CA ALA A 534 13.24 -14.64 44.66
C ALA A 534 14.70 -14.19 44.49
N ASP A 535 15.56 -15.10 44.03
CA ASP A 535 16.98 -14.85 43.80
C ASP A 535 17.18 -13.88 42.62
N LEU A 536 16.47 -14.10 41.51
CA LEU A 536 16.58 -13.27 40.30
C LEU A 536 16.13 -11.83 40.53
N VAL A 537 15.04 -11.61 41.29
CA VAL A 537 14.57 -10.26 41.63
C VAL A 537 15.28 -9.65 42.85
N GLY A 538 16.31 -10.32 43.39
CA GLY A 538 17.10 -9.83 44.53
C GLY A 538 16.33 -9.75 45.85
N GLN A 539 15.30 -10.57 46.03
CA GLN A 539 14.46 -10.62 47.24
C GLN A 539 14.38 -12.05 47.85
N PRO A 540 15.53 -12.69 48.18
CA PRO A 540 15.52 -14.03 48.75
C PRO A 540 14.99 -14.05 50.19
N GLY A 541 14.39 -15.18 50.56
CA GLY A 541 13.95 -15.46 51.93
C GLY A 541 12.71 -14.69 52.38
N TRP A 542 12.48 -14.67 53.69
CA TRP A 542 11.35 -14.00 54.33
C TRP A 542 11.62 -12.51 54.53
N ARG A 543 10.64 -11.66 54.20
CA ARG A 543 10.76 -10.19 54.21
C ARG A 543 9.50 -9.55 54.76
N THR A 544 9.65 -8.36 55.33
CA THR A 544 8.50 -7.54 55.76
C THR A 544 7.85 -6.78 54.60
N ALA A 545 8.55 -6.66 53.47
CA ALA A 545 8.01 -6.10 52.23
C ALA A 545 8.55 -6.84 50.99
N LEU A 546 7.68 -7.01 50.01
CA LEU A 546 7.99 -7.53 48.68
C LEU A 546 7.60 -6.51 47.63
N ARG A 547 8.50 -6.29 46.67
CA ARG A 547 8.20 -5.56 45.44
C ARG A 547 7.91 -6.57 44.33
N VAL A 548 6.77 -6.45 43.69
CA VAL A 548 6.35 -7.27 42.55
C VAL A 548 6.29 -6.37 41.33
N ARG A 549 7.07 -6.72 40.30
CA ARG A 549 6.97 -6.10 38.98
C ARG A 549 6.43 -7.11 37.99
N ALA A 550 5.47 -6.69 37.19
CA ALA A 550 4.81 -7.56 36.24
C ALA A 550 4.36 -6.79 35.00
N VAL A 551 4.44 -7.47 33.86
CA VAL A 551 3.68 -7.13 32.67
C VAL A 551 2.25 -7.61 32.89
N VAL A 552 1.28 -6.71 32.74
CA VAL A 552 -0.14 -7.06 32.77
C VAL A 552 -0.72 -6.87 31.38
N ILE A 553 -1.18 -7.97 30.77
CA ILE A 553 -1.88 -7.97 29.49
C ILE A 553 -3.38 -8.13 29.77
N VAL A 554 -4.19 -7.25 29.22
CA VAL A 554 -5.66 -7.30 29.36
C VAL A 554 -6.31 -7.11 28.00
N ALA A 555 -7.11 -8.07 27.58
CA ALA A 555 -7.99 -7.92 26.43
C ALA A 555 -9.36 -7.42 26.91
N VAL A 556 -9.83 -6.32 26.34
CA VAL A 556 -11.12 -5.71 26.69
C VAL A 556 -11.97 -5.43 25.46
N ALA A 557 -13.28 -5.58 25.60
CA ALA A 557 -14.27 -5.03 24.68
C ALA A 557 -14.92 -3.80 25.33
N VAL A 558 -14.92 -2.68 24.62
CA VAL A 558 -15.54 -1.41 25.04
C VAL A 558 -16.72 -1.13 24.13
N SER A 559 -17.92 -1.22 24.70
CA SER A 559 -19.16 -0.92 23.96
C SER A 559 -19.24 0.56 23.56
N SER A 560 -20.09 0.86 22.57
CA SER A 560 -20.42 2.24 22.17
C SER A 560 -21.02 3.10 23.30
N SER A 561 -21.59 2.48 24.33
CA SER A 561 -22.07 3.16 25.54
C SER A 561 -20.99 3.33 26.63
N GLY A 562 -19.76 2.89 26.39
CA GLY A 562 -18.63 3.01 27.32
C GLY A 562 -18.55 1.93 28.40
N SER A 563 -19.41 0.90 28.36
CA SER A 563 -19.28 -0.27 29.24
C SER A 563 -18.12 -1.15 28.78
N VAL A 564 -17.29 -1.57 29.74
CA VAL A 564 -16.07 -2.38 29.51
C VAL A 564 -16.31 -3.82 29.96
N THR A 565 -15.95 -4.77 29.10
CA THR A 565 -15.99 -6.22 29.36
C THR A 565 -14.57 -6.75 29.24
N VAL A 566 -14.05 -7.42 30.27
CA VAL A 566 -12.75 -8.08 30.20
C VAL A 566 -12.90 -9.44 29.51
N LEU A 567 -12.20 -9.62 28.41
CA LEU A 567 -12.20 -10.87 27.62
C LEU A 567 -11.17 -11.88 28.16
N GLY A 568 -10.03 -11.36 28.63
CA GLY A 568 -8.93 -12.11 29.19
C GLY A 568 -7.93 -11.19 29.89
N ALA A 569 -7.20 -11.73 30.86
CA ALA A 569 -6.18 -10.99 31.59
C ALA A 569 -5.11 -11.95 32.12
N SER A 570 -3.87 -11.49 32.12
CA SER A 570 -2.74 -12.21 32.71
C SER A 570 -1.70 -11.24 33.26
N ALA A 571 -1.02 -11.63 34.33
CA ALA A 571 0.16 -10.94 34.82
C ALA A 571 1.36 -11.89 34.76
N LYS A 572 2.43 -11.45 34.11
CA LYS A 572 3.69 -12.19 34.00
C LYS A 572 4.77 -11.41 34.75
N PRO A 573 5.53 -12.05 35.66
CA PRO A 573 6.59 -11.36 36.38
C PRO A 573 7.68 -10.91 35.41
N VAL A 574 8.27 -9.74 35.68
CA VAL A 574 9.42 -9.21 34.93
C VAL A 574 10.53 -8.79 35.87
N ASP A 575 11.70 -8.53 35.29
CA ASP A 575 12.86 -8.15 36.07
C ASP A 575 12.69 -6.78 36.73
N GLY A 576 13.21 -6.67 37.95
CA GLY A 576 13.18 -5.46 38.74
C GLY A 576 14.53 -4.78 38.82
N ALA A 577 15.14 -4.46 37.67
CA ALA A 577 16.39 -3.69 37.65
C ALA A 577 16.23 -2.31 38.31
#